data_AF-X1RIP7-F1
#
_entry.id   AF-X1RIP7-F1
#
_cell.length_a   1.000
_cell.length_b   1.000
_cell.length_c   1.000
_cell.angle_alpha   90.00
_cell.angle_beta   90.00
_cell.angle_gamma   90.00
#
_symmetry.space_group_name_H-M   'P 1'
#
loop_
_entity.id
_entity.type
_entity.pdbx_description
1 polymer ?
#
loop_
_entity_poly.entity_id
_entity_poly.type
_entity_poly.pdbx_seq_one_letter_code
_entity_poly.pdbx_strand_id
1 'polypeptide(L)' 'MKFIVVLDPAKEGGFNVSIPALDGCFTQGENEEEAL' A
#
# COMPACT_ATOMS: atom_id res chain seq x y z
N MET A 1 9.08 -5.03 14.77
CA MET A 1 7.63 -4.75 14.88
C MET A 1 6.94 -5.25 13.62
N LYS A 2 5.63 -5.51 13.66
CA LYS A 2 4.82 -5.86 12.48
C LYS A 2 3.66 -4.87 12.41
N PHE A 3 3.34 -4.40 11.20
CA PHE A 3 2.20 -3.52 10.94
C PHE A 3 1.17 -4.24 10.07
N ILE A 4 -0.09 -3.87 10.21
CA ILE A 4 -1.13 -4.27 9.27
C ILE A 4 -1.06 -3.32 8.09
N VAL A 5 -1.01 -3.91 6.90
CA VAL A 5 -0.94 -3.20 5.63
C VAL A 5 -2.24 -3.43 4.89
N VAL A 6 -2.82 -2.36 4.35
CA VAL A 6 -3.99 -2.42 3.47
C VAL A 6 -3.51 -2.20 2.04
N LEU A 7 -3.79 -3.19 1.19
CA LEU A 7 -3.44 -3.24 -0.23
C LEU A 7 -4.72 -3.06 -1.05
N ASP A 8 -4.87 -1.92 -1.71
CA ASP A 8 -6.07 -1.56 -2.49
C ASP A 8 -5.72 -1.49 -3.99
N PRO A 9 -6.41 -2.23 -4.87
CA PRO A 9 -6.17 -2.15 -6.31
C PRO A 9 -6.45 -0.75 -6.85
N ALA A 10 -5.48 -0.15 -7.53
CA ALA A 10 -5.63 1.17 -8.11
C ALA A 10 -6.49 1.11 -9.40
N LYS A 11 -7.28 2.17 -9.64
CA LYS A 11 -8.19 2.25 -10.81
C LYS A 11 -7.47 2.14 -12.16
N GLU A 12 -6.23 2.62 -12.23
CA GLU A 12 -5.41 2.62 -13.45
C GLU A 12 -4.54 1.35 -13.57
N GLY A 13 -4.66 0.42 -12.62
CA GLY A 13 -3.76 -0.74 -12.47
C GLY A 13 -2.70 -0.51 -11.39
N GLY A 14 -2.16 -1.62 -10.86
CA GLY A 14 -1.27 -1.60 -9.71
C GLY A 14 -1.99 -1.52 -8.36
N PHE A 15 -1.27 -1.10 -7.33
CA PHE A 15 -1.73 -1.12 -5.95
C PHE A 15 -1.38 0.15 -5.19
N ASN A 16 -2.34 0.61 -4.39
CA ASN A 16 -2.11 1.60 -3.34
C ASN A 16 -1.97 0.90 -2.00
N VAL A 17 -1.01 1.34 -1.20
CA VAL A 17 -0.70 0.77 0.10
C VAL A 17 -0.88 1.83 1.16
N SER A 18 -1.49 1.44 2.28
CA SER A 18 -1.64 2.29 3.45
C SER A 18 -1.44 1.50 4.73
N ILE A 19 -0.95 2.18 5.77
CA ILE A 19 -0.75 1.60 7.09
C ILE A 19 -1.64 2.36 8.09
N PRO A 20 -2.77 1.80 8.54
CA PRO A 20 -3.71 2.50 9.43
C PRO A 20 -3.12 2.96 10.76
N ALA A 21 -2.04 2.32 11.21
CA ALA A 21 -1.34 2.68 12.44
C ALA A 21 -0.32 3.83 12.26
N LEU A 22 -0.03 4.23 11.02
CA LEU A 22 0.96 5.25 10.66
C LEU A 22 0.31 6.28 9.74
N ASP A 23 -0.33 7.28 10.34
CA ASP A 23 -0.93 8.39 9.59
C ASP A 23 0.08 9.02 8.63
N GLY A 24 -0.31 9.17 7.36
CA GLY A 24 0.55 9.73 6.32
C GLY A 24 1.48 8.72 5.63
N CYS A 25 1.51 7.45 6.06
CA CYS A 25 2.31 6.43 5.41
C CYS A 25 1.53 5.76 4.27
N PHE A 26 1.88 6.12 3.04
CA PHE A 26 1.27 5.63 1.82
C PHE A 26 2.34 5.38 0.75
N THR A 27 2.18 4.28 0.00
CA THR A 27 3.03 3.92 -1.13
C THR A 27 2.17 3.40 -2.29
N GLN A 28 2.75 3.33 -3.48
CA GLN A 28 2.09 2.83 -4.69
C GLN A 28 3.11 2.08 -5.56
N GLY A 29 2.66 1.04 -6.27
CA GLY A 29 3.47 0.30 -7.23
C GLY A 29 2.63 -0.42 -8.28
N GLU A 30 3.26 -0.88 -9.35
CA GLU A 30 2.59 -1.63 -10.43
C GLU A 30 2.24 -3.06 -10.00
N ASN A 31 2.92 -3.58 -8.99
CA ASN A 31 2.72 -4.91 -8.39
C ASN A 31 2.90 -4.86 -6.86
N GLU A 32 2.53 -5.94 -6.17
CA GLU A 32 2.56 -5.99 -4.70
C GLU A 32 3.97 -5.83 -4.12
N GLU A 33 5.00 -6.35 -4.79
CA GLU A 33 6.40 -6.26 -4.32
C GLU A 33 6.93 -4.83 -4.38
N GLU A 34 6.57 -4.07 -5.41
CA GLU A 34 6.96 -2.66 -5.56
C GLU A 34 6.19 -1.74 -4.60
N ALA A 35 4.92 -2.07 -4.34
CA ALA A 35 4.07 -1.23 -3.51
C ALA A 35 4.34 -1.39 -2.01
N LEU A 36 4.93 -2.51 -1.58
CA LEU A 36 5.27 -2.84 -0.19
C LEU A 36 6.66 -2.31 0.23
#